data_AF-A0A7D5Z558-F1
#
_entry.id   AF-A0A7D5Z558-F1
#
_cell.length_a   1.000
_cell.length_b   1.000
_cell.length_c   1.000
_cell.angle_alpha   90.00
_cell.angle_beta   90.00
_cell.angle_gamma   90.00
#
_symmetry.space_group_name_H-M   'P 1'
#
loop_
_entity.id
_entity.type
_entity.pdbx_description
1 polymer ?
#
loop_
_entity_poly.entity_id
_entity_poly.type
_entity_poly.pdbx_seq_one_letter_code
_entity_poly.pdbx_strand_id
1 'polypeptide(L)'
;MAFDNSWFIERESHPRVIADIEARGLSKPWDRLGIVANCCQYSLRLDGDVLRGQGRSLSLSVLAMCLLNGEILDNNSDTLRPVAGLTASSFLQEYLFDEFSAPKDEPRYLTFNKGCRLSGVELTAGGISAKGHLWKLGRVIDTADVFSVDRSRRDRSYDRERRNCLLDLIDYLCEQGHILLADHLIRHLDVDANAHAGEGYGSFADIHLYGMASHVVAAIKAGRKLILGCIWDPKNKYQPHRAVFVLPRKDDRCRRPKFVFTSAWPRHPGSETHDANDLDRHVSLGVDLDAYLVDGTPRLRVRNWLLGMCFFRKCECIDVVFPWPRALQVSG
;
A
#
# COMPACT_ATOMS: atom_id res chain seq x y z
N MET A 1 33.63 7.23 -4.02
CA MET A 1 32.87 8.45 -3.71
C MET A 1 31.40 8.08 -3.70
N ALA A 2 30.79 8.13 -2.51
CA ALA A 2 29.39 7.85 -2.31
C ALA A 2 28.58 9.04 -2.82
N PHE A 3 27.65 8.81 -3.75
CA PHE A 3 26.63 9.79 -4.06
C PHE A 3 25.62 9.80 -2.93
N ASP A 4 25.64 10.90 -2.19
CA ASP A 4 24.63 11.30 -1.24
C ASP A 4 23.33 11.57 -1.99
N ASN A 5 22.37 10.65 -1.87
CA ASN A 5 21.01 10.78 -2.42
C ASN A 5 20.10 11.60 -1.47
N SER A 6 20.64 12.65 -0.85
CA SER A 6 19.91 13.60 -0.01
C SER A 6 19.01 14.56 -0.79
N TRP A 7 18.89 14.39 -2.11
CA TRP A 7 17.86 15.05 -2.92
C TRP A 7 16.53 14.30 -2.75
N PHE A 8 15.85 14.60 -1.64
CA PHE A 8 14.41 14.48 -1.48
C PHE A 8 13.73 15.30 -2.60
N ILE A 9 13.56 14.68 -3.77
CA ILE A 9 12.80 15.26 -4.88
C ILE A 9 11.34 15.39 -4.41
N GLU A 10 10.84 16.60 -4.54
CA GLU A 10 9.59 17.11 -3.97
C GLU A 10 8.41 16.17 -4.15
N ARG A 11 7.94 15.61 -3.03
CA ARG A 11 6.60 15.04 -2.91
C ARG A 11 5.59 16.16 -3.21
N GLU A 12 4.90 16.12 -4.34
CA GLU A 12 3.54 16.64 -4.40
C GLU A 12 2.64 15.76 -3.52
N SER A 13 2.81 15.86 -2.21
CA SER A 13 1.93 15.23 -1.25
C SER A 13 0.58 15.94 -1.34
N HIS A 14 -0.54 15.19 -1.39
CA HIS A 14 -1.90 15.74 -1.40
C HIS A 14 -2.13 16.91 -0.42
N PRO A 15 -1.56 16.95 0.81
CA PRO A 15 -1.65 18.10 1.70
C PRO A 15 -1.19 19.43 1.09
N ARG A 16 -0.11 19.44 0.30
CA ARG A 16 0.44 20.66 -0.32
C ARG A 16 -0.49 21.21 -1.38
N VAL A 17 -1.07 20.33 -2.20
CA VAL A 17 -2.08 20.69 -3.20
C VAL A 17 -3.30 21.29 -2.52
N ILE A 18 -3.77 20.67 -1.43
CA ILE A 18 -4.91 21.17 -0.66
C ILE A 18 -4.58 22.51 0.00
N ALA A 19 -3.38 22.68 0.56
CA ALA A 19 -2.94 23.93 1.18
C ALA A 19 -2.93 25.09 0.17
N ASP A 20 -2.42 24.85 -1.05
CA ASP A 20 -2.45 25.84 -2.13
C ASP A 20 -3.90 26.24 -2.48
N ILE A 21 -4.81 25.26 -2.61
CA ILE A 21 -6.23 25.51 -2.88
C ILE A 21 -6.94 26.25 -1.73
N GLU A 22 -6.59 25.92 -0.48
CA GLU A 22 -7.11 26.59 0.72
C GLU A 22 -6.64 28.05 0.81
N ALA A 23 -5.40 28.33 0.40
CA ALA A 23 -4.84 29.67 0.35
C ALA A 23 -5.45 30.55 -0.76
N ARG A 24 -6.04 29.93 -1.80
CA ARG A 24 -6.74 30.67 -2.86
C ARG A 24 -8.02 31.31 -2.34
N GLY A 25 -8.14 32.62 -2.53
CA GLY A 25 -9.34 33.42 -2.27
C GLY A 25 -10.43 33.21 -3.32
N LEU A 26 -11.02 32.01 -3.36
CA LEU A 26 -12.09 31.67 -4.31
C LEU A 26 -13.37 32.46 -4.00
N SER A 27 -14.01 32.98 -5.06
CA SER A 27 -15.33 33.65 -4.96
C SER A 27 -16.44 32.72 -4.47
N LYS A 28 -16.30 31.42 -4.73
CA LYS A 28 -17.18 30.35 -4.26
C LYS A 28 -16.35 29.35 -3.45
N PRO A 29 -16.36 29.43 -2.10
CA PRO A 29 -15.53 28.56 -1.26
C PRO A 29 -15.79 27.06 -1.45
N TRP A 30 -17.03 26.65 -1.77
CA TRP A 30 -17.40 25.25 -1.93
C TRP A 30 -16.91 24.61 -3.24
N ASP A 31 -16.50 25.41 -4.24
CA ASP A 31 -15.86 24.92 -5.46
C ASP A 31 -14.52 24.22 -5.15
N ARG A 32 -13.94 24.45 -3.96
CA ARG A 32 -12.75 23.74 -3.47
C ARG A 32 -12.89 22.23 -3.53
N LEU A 33 -14.07 21.66 -3.25
CA LEU A 33 -14.26 20.20 -3.32
C LEU A 33 -14.01 19.68 -4.73
N GLY A 34 -14.57 20.34 -5.75
CA GLY A 34 -14.35 19.97 -7.15
C GLY A 34 -12.89 20.17 -7.59
N ILE A 35 -12.26 21.27 -7.17
CA ILE A 35 -10.86 21.57 -7.51
C ILE A 35 -9.91 20.56 -6.86
N VAL A 36 -10.07 20.27 -5.57
CA VAL A 36 -9.27 19.26 -4.85
C VAL A 36 -9.43 17.90 -5.52
N ALA A 37 -10.66 17.49 -5.83
CA ALA A 37 -10.91 16.22 -6.49
C ALA A 37 -10.26 16.12 -7.88
N ASN A 38 -10.22 17.22 -8.65
CA ASN A 38 -9.51 17.28 -9.92
C ASN A 38 -7.99 17.14 -9.73
N CYS A 39 -7.40 17.99 -8.89
CA CYS A 39 -5.94 18.04 -8.71
C CYS A 39 -5.39 16.75 -8.08
N CYS A 40 -6.13 16.15 -7.14
CA CYS A 40 -5.74 14.90 -6.49
C CYS A 40 -6.18 13.66 -7.27
N GLN A 41 -6.85 13.82 -8.43
CA GLN A 41 -7.39 12.69 -9.21
C GLN A 41 -8.26 11.75 -8.36
N TYR A 42 -9.17 12.34 -7.61
CA TYR A 42 -10.17 11.60 -6.84
C TYR A 42 -11.35 11.22 -7.73
N SER A 43 -11.78 9.98 -7.56
CA SER A 43 -12.94 9.41 -8.25
C SER A 43 -14.22 9.73 -7.50
N LEU A 44 -14.20 9.64 -6.17
CA LEU A 44 -15.34 10.00 -5.33
C LEU A 44 -15.35 11.52 -5.09
N ARG A 45 -16.49 12.14 -5.38
CA ARG A 45 -16.74 13.57 -5.19
C ARG A 45 -17.90 13.76 -4.23
N LEU A 46 -17.78 14.75 -3.36
CA LEU A 46 -18.87 15.17 -2.49
C LEU A 46 -19.62 16.35 -3.12
N ASP A 47 -20.93 16.36 -2.96
CA ASP A 47 -21.78 17.47 -3.40
C ASP A 47 -21.68 18.64 -2.40
N GLY A 48 -21.03 19.71 -2.83
CA GLY A 48 -20.82 20.90 -2.00
C GLY A 48 -22.11 21.68 -1.72
N ASP A 49 -23.08 21.68 -2.63
CA ASP A 49 -24.33 22.41 -2.43
C ASP A 49 -25.21 21.70 -1.39
N VAL A 50 -25.27 20.36 -1.44
CA VAL A 50 -25.97 19.54 -0.44
C VAL A 50 -25.33 19.70 0.95
N LEU A 51 -24.01 19.55 1.05
CA LEU A 51 -23.29 19.66 2.32
C LEU A 51 -23.40 21.07 2.92
N ARG A 52 -23.35 22.11 2.08
CA ARG A 52 -23.60 23.49 2.50
C ARG A 52 -25.03 23.65 3.02
N GLY A 53 -26.03 23.14 2.31
CA GLY A 53 -27.44 23.18 2.72
C GLY A 53 -27.71 22.50 4.07
N GLN A 54 -26.91 21.46 4.40
CA GLN A 54 -26.95 20.77 5.68
C GLN A 54 -26.11 21.43 6.79
N GLY A 55 -25.50 22.59 6.53
CA GLY A 55 -24.66 23.29 7.51
C GLY A 55 -23.37 22.55 7.87
N ARG A 56 -22.85 21.70 6.97
CA ARG A 56 -21.58 20.98 7.20
C ARG A 56 -20.37 21.89 7.03
N SER A 57 -19.27 21.55 7.69
CA SER A 57 -18.00 22.26 7.54
C SER A 57 -17.32 21.89 6.23
N LEU A 58 -16.84 22.90 5.49
CA LEU A 58 -16.06 22.70 4.27
C LEU A 58 -14.74 21.95 4.52
N SER A 59 -14.02 22.27 5.61
CA SER A 59 -12.75 21.59 5.93
C SER A 59 -12.96 20.12 6.25
N LEU A 60 -14.00 19.79 7.02
CA LEU A 60 -14.39 18.40 7.29
C LEU A 60 -14.85 17.68 6.02
N SER A 61 -15.50 18.39 5.10
CA SER A 61 -15.92 17.82 3.81
C SER A 61 -14.71 17.50 2.92
N VAL A 62 -13.71 18.38 2.86
CA VAL A 62 -12.45 18.12 2.15
C VAL A 62 -11.73 16.91 2.76
N LEU A 63 -11.61 16.87 4.09
CA LEU A 63 -10.99 15.74 4.80
C LEU A 63 -11.74 14.43 4.52
N ALA A 64 -13.07 14.43 4.66
CA ALA A 64 -13.90 13.25 4.40
C ALA A 64 -13.74 12.76 2.96
N MET A 65 -13.68 13.67 1.98
CA MET A 65 -13.46 13.32 0.58
C MET A 65 -12.09 12.67 0.36
N CYS A 66 -11.02 13.20 0.96
CA CYS A 66 -9.69 12.58 0.91
C CYS A 66 -9.72 11.15 1.46
N LEU A 67 -10.29 10.96 2.66
CA LEU A 67 -10.34 9.65 3.32
C LEU A 67 -11.21 8.65 2.56
N LEU A 68 -12.38 9.07 2.07
CA LEU A 68 -13.25 8.24 1.23
C LEU A 68 -12.61 7.82 -0.10
N ASN A 69 -11.64 8.61 -0.60
CA ASN A 69 -10.83 8.21 -1.75
C ASN A 69 -9.64 7.31 -1.39
N GLY A 70 -9.49 6.94 -0.12
CA GLY A 70 -8.54 5.94 0.35
C GLY A 70 -7.19 6.49 0.79
N GLU A 71 -7.08 7.79 1.06
CA GLU A 71 -5.90 8.31 1.77
C GLU A 71 -5.74 7.63 3.14
N ILE A 72 -4.50 7.30 3.50
CA ILE A 72 -4.18 6.49 4.68
C ILE A 72 -3.68 7.41 5.78
N LEU A 73 -4.31 7.35 6.95
CA LEU A 73 -3.83 8.04 8.15
C LEU A 73 -2.77 7.20 8.88
N ASP A 74 -1.75 7.84 9.43
CA ASP A 74 -0.93 7.25 10.48
C ASP A 74 -1.76 7.21 11.78
N ASN A 75 -2.33 6.05 12.03
CA ASN A 75 -3.10 5.76 13.22
C ASN A 75 -2.30 5.02 14.30
N ASN A 76 -0.99 4.91 14.14
CA ASN A 76 -0.10 4.28 15.10
C ASN A 76 0.67 5.30 15.95
N SER A 77 0.72 6.55 15.52
CA SER A 77 1.29 7.61 16.34
C SER A 77 0.51 7.83 17.65
N ASP A 78 1.25 7.86 18.75
CA ASP A 78 0.77 8.32 20.06
C ASP A 78 0.73 9.85 20.15
N THR A 79 1.02 10.58 19.06
CA THR A 79 0.97 12.05 19.06
C THR A 79 -0.45 12.55 19.28
N LEU A 80 -0.69 13.06 20.49
CA LEU A 80 -1.89 13.78 20.90
C LEU A 80 -1.78 15.27 20.51
N ARG A 81 -1.28 15.57 19.31
CA ARG A 81 -1.27 16.96 18.84
C ARG A 81 -2.72 17.47 18.79
N PRO A 82 -3.00 18.69 19.26
CA PRO A 82 -4.35 19.24 19.19
C PRO A 82 -4.81 19.33 17.74
N VAL A 83 -5.93 18.68 17.42
CA VAL A 83 -6.54 18.75 16.08
C VAL A 83 -7.44 19.99 15.96
N ALA A 84 -7.88 20.55 17.08
CA ALA A 84 -8.75 21.72 17.11
C ALA A 84 -8.08 22.93 16.45
N GLY A 85 -8.76 23.53 15.48
CA GLY A 85 -8.29 24.71 14.75
C GLY A 85 -7.41 24.41 13.53
N LEU A 86 -7.07 23.15 13.27
CA LEU A 86 -6.34 22.77 12.05
C LEU A 86 -7.22 22.91 10.80
N THR A 87 -6.61 23.35 9.70
CA THR A 87 -7.21 23.23 8.36
C THR A 87 -7.16 21.78 7.88
N ALA A 88 -7.85 21.45 6.78
CA ALA A 88 -7.80 20.09 6.25
C ALA A 88 -6.38 19.75 5.76
N SER A 89 -5.70 20.69 5.10
CA SER A 89 -4.30 20.49 4.67
C SER A 89 -3.35 20.28 5.85
N SER A 90 -3.47 21.10 6.91
CA SER A 90 -2.62 20.99 8.10
C SER A 90 -2.82 19.66 8.80
N PHE A 91 -4.09 19.23 8.96
CA PHE A 91 -4.39 17.92 9.52
C PHE A 91 -3.79 16.79 8.68
N LEU A 92 -4.00 16.80 7.37
CA LEU A 92 -3.46 15.76 6.49
C LEU A 92 -1.92 15.75 6.47
N GLN A 93 -1.29 16.92 6.57
CA GLN A 93 0.17 17.00 6.67
C GLN A 93 0.72 16.36 7.94
N GLU A 94 -0.01 16.44 9.05
CA GLU A 94 0.42 15.85 10.33
C GLU A 94 0.05 14.37 10.47
N TYR A 95 -1.08 13.94 9.90
CA TYR A 95 -1.69 12.64 10.19
C TYR A 95 -1.73 11.68 9.00
N LEU A 96 -1.32 12.08 7.79
CA LEU A 96 -1.16 11.10 6.71
C LEU A 96 0.04 10.19 6.96
N PHE A 97 -0.15 8.92 6.65
CA PHE A 97 0.95 7.97 6.60
C PHE A 97 1.90 8.38 5.48
N ASP A 98 3.18 8.58 5.76
CA ASP A 98 4.14 9.15 4.81
C ASP A 98 5.33 8.22 4.49
N GLU A 99 5.37 7.01 5.04
CA GLU A 99 6.43 6.02 4.79
C GLU A 99 6.21 5.21 3.50
N PHE A 100 5.61 5.80 2.45
CA PHE A 100 5.45 5.15 1.16
C PHE A 100 6.81 4.78 0.54
N SER A 101 6.92 3.55 0.05
CA SER A 101 8.10 3.06 -0.66
C SER A 101 7.70 2.53 -2.02
N ALA A 102 8.07 3.26 -3.08
CA ALA A 102 7.85 2.78 -4.43
C ALA A 102 8.95 1.79 -4.85
N PRO A 103 8.62 0.86 -5.75
CA PRO A 103 9.58 0.02 -6.42
C PRO A 103 10.71 0.81 -7.12
N LYS A 104 11.98 0.41 -6.91
CA LYS A 104 13.19 0.98 -7.53
C LYS A 104 13.16 1.10 -9.05
N ASP A 105 12.46 0.20 -9.73
CA ASP A 105 12.36 0.16 -11.19
C ASP A 105 11.00 0.67 -11.69
N GLU A 106 10.27 1.44 -10.89
CA GLU A 106 9.02 2.09 -11.31
C GLU A 106 9.36 3.40 -12.04
N PRO A 107 9.34 3.45 -13.39
CA PRO A 107 9.65 4.67 -14.15
C PRO A 107 8.64 5.80 -13.88
N ARG A 108 7.54 5.49 -13.19
CA ARG A 108 6.51 6.44 -12.80
C ARG A 108 6.32 6.53 -11.27
N TYR A 109 7.43 6.65 -10.53
CA TYR A 109 7.45 6.86 -9.08
C TYR A 109 6.37 7.84 -8.56
N LEU A 110 6.15 8.96 -9.28
CA LEU A 110 5.14 9.96 -8.94
C LEU A 110 3.69 9.45 -9.07
N THR A 111 3.41 8.58 -10.03
CA THR A 111 2.07 7.98 -10.20
C THR A 111 1.84 6.80 -9.26
N PHE A 112 2.91 6.13 -8.82
CA PHE A 112 2.83 5.02 -7.89
C PHE A 112 2.17 5.43 -6.57
N ASN A 113 2.62 6.54 -5.98
CA ASN A 113 2.03 7.06 -4.75
C ASN A 113 0.55 7.47 -4.93
N LYS A 114 0.17 7.96 -6.12
CA LYS A 114 -1.24 8.29 -6.42
C LYS A 114 -2.13 7.03 -6.45
N GLY A 115 -1.56 5.89 -6.82
CA GLY A 115 -2.23 4.57 -6.74
C GLY A 115 -2.23 3.96 -5.34
N CYS A 116 -1.56 4.54 -4.34
CA CYS A 116 -1.47 3.99 -3.00
C CYS A 116 -2.68 4.36 -2.13
N ARG A 117 -3.85 3.75 -2.42
CA ARG A 117 -5.13 4.07 -1.79
C ARG A 117 -5.88 2.84 -1.28
N LEU A 118 -6.52 2.96 -0.12
CA LEU A 118 -7.45 1.95 0.39
C LEU A 118 -8.64 1.77 -0.58
N SER A 119 -9.21 0.57 -0.60
CA SER A 119 -10.39 0.23 -1.41
C SER A 119 -11.60 -0.08 -0.53
N GLY A 120 -12.80 0.10 -1.09
CA GLY A 120 -14.06 -0.15 -0.37
C GLY A 120 -14.19 0.69 0.90
N VAL A 121 -13.82 1.96 0.83
CA VAL A 121 -13.67 2.80 2.03
C VAL A 121 -15.01 3.32 2.51
N GLU A 122 -15.25 3.17 3.81
CA GLU A 122 -16.37 3.78 4.52
C GLU A 122 -15.88 4.45 5.81
N LEU A 123 -16.42 5.63 6.13
CA LEU A 123 -16.10 6.32 7.38
C LEU A 123 -17.12 5.91 8.46
N THR A 124 -16.62 5.39 9.58
CA THR A 124 -17.44 4.93 10.70
C THR A 124 -17.08 5.70 11.97
N ALA A 125 -17.90 5.60 13.01
CA ALA A 125 -17.56 6.13 14.33
C ALA A 125 -16.24 5.53 14.88
N GLY A 126 -15.95 4.27 14.55
CA GLY A 126 -14.77 3.55 15.05
C GLY A 126 -13.48 3.78 14.26
N GLY A 127 -13.56 4.35 13.06
CA GLY A 127 -12.42 4.54 12.16
C GLY A 127 -12.80 4.48 10.67
N ILE A 128 -11.77 4.25 9.85
CA ILE A 128 -11.89 4.07 8.41
C ILE A 128 -12.02 2.56 8.13
N SER A 129 -13.18 2.13 7.64
CA SER A 129 -13.37 0.77 7.13
C SER A 129 -12.77 0.65 5.74
N ALA A 130 -12.16 -0.49 5.43
CA ALA A 130 -11.62 -0.79 4.10
C ALA A 130 -11.65 -2.29 3.80
N LYS A 131 -11.55 -2.65 2.52
CA LYS A 131 -11.53 -4.03 2.05
C LYS A 131 -10.15 -4.45 1.56
N GLY A 132 -9.76 -5.67 1.90
CA GLY A 132 -8.49 -6.24 1.41
C GLY A 132 -8.18 -7.61 2.03
N HIS A 133 -6.92 -8.02 1.95
CA HIS A 133 -6.41 -9.26 2.52
C HIS A 133 -5.52 -8.96 3.71
N LEU A 134 -5.70 -9.73 4.79
CA LEU A 134 -4.80 -9.70 5.93
C LEU A 134 -3.90 -10.93 5.90
N TRP A 135 -2.60 -10.71 5.95
CA TRP A 135 -1.57 -11.73 5.91
C TRP A 135 -0.95 -11.88 7.29
N LYS A 136 -0.85 -13.10 7.79
CA LYS A 136 -0.05 -13.44 8.98
C LYS A 136 1.38 -13.73 8.55
N LEU A 137 2.33 -13.00 9.13
CA LEU A 137 3.75 -13.14 8.83
C LEU A 137 4.40 -14.23 9.69
N GLY A 138 5.09 -15.17 9.03
CA GLY A 138 5.63 -16.37 9.65
C GLY A 138 7.14 -16.51 9.48
N ARG A 139 7.51 -17.50 8.65
CA ARG A 139 8.90 -17.94 8.43
C ARG A 139 9.75 -16.85 7.80
N VAL A 140 10.92 -16.62 8.37
CA VAL A 140 11.94 -15.70 7.83
C VAL A 140 12.95 -16.52 7.02
N ILE A 141 13.35 -15.99 5.88
CA ILE A 141 14.41 -16.55 5.03
C ILE A 141 15.58 -15.58 5.10
N ASP A 142 16.71 -16.05 5.63
CA ASP A 142 17.97 -15.30 5.57
C ASP A 142 18.63 -15.56 4.22
N THR A 143 18.40 -14.66 3.26
CA THR A 143 18.87 -14.84 1.88
C THR A 143 20.38 -14.86 1.79
N ALA A 144 21.07 -14.27 2.76
CA ALA A 144 22.53 -14.26 2.79
C ALA A 144 23.13 -15.63 3.12
N ASP A 145 22.42 -16.42 3.92
CA ASP A 145 22.84 -17.75 4.35
C ASP A 145 22.37 -18.83 3.37
N VAL A 146 21.19 -18.61 2.77
CA VAL A 146 20.52 -19.61 1.93
C VAL A 146 21.02 -19.59 0.48
N PHE A 147 21.25 -18.39 -0.09
CA PHE A 147 21.53 -18.27 -1.52
C PHE A 147 22.98 -17.90 -1.79
N SER A 148 23.66 -18.75 -2.55
CA SER A 148 25.00 -18.48 -3.10
C SER A 148 24.88 -17.58 -4.35
N VAL A 149 24.35 -16.37 -4.17
CA VAL A 149 24.25 -15.40 -5.27
C VAL A 149 25.61 -14.73 -5.48
N ASP A 150 26.13 -14.76 -6.70
CA ASP A 150 27.31 -13.98 -7.07
C ASP A 150 26.94 -12.48 -7.06
N ARG A 151 27.19 -11.83 -5.92
CA ARG A 151 26.87 -10.42 -5.67
C ARG A 151 27.79 -9.45 -6.42
N SER A 152 28.81 -9.95 -7.12
CA SER A 152 29.82 -9.14 -7.81
C SER A 152 29.49 -8.89 -9.29
N ARG A 153 28.67 -9.76 -9.91
CA ARG A 153 28.36 -9.68 -11.36
C ARG A 153 27.24 -8.69 -11.63
N ARG A 154 27.57 -7.59 -12.31
CA ARG A 154 26.62 -6.58 -12.80
C ARG A 154 26.13 -6.82 -14.24
N ASP A 155 26.60 -7.88 -14.90
CA ASP A 155 26.69 -7.93 -16.36
C ASP A 155 25.87 -9.05 -17.03
N ARG A 156 24.80 -9.53 -16.38
CA ARG A 156 23.81 -10.41 -17.04
C ARG A 156 22.62 -9.57 -17.48
N SER A 157 21.93 -10.01 -18.54
CA SER A 157 20.57 -9.52 -18.84
C SER A 157 19.73 -9.57 -17.56
N TYR A 158 19.18 -8.42 -17.18
CA TYR A 158 18.42 -8.21 -15.93
C TYR A 158 17.30 -9.24 -15.77
N ASP A 159 16.61 -9.59 -16.87
CA ASP A 159 15.53 -10.57 -16.86
C ASP A 159 16.01 -11.99 -16.60
N ARG A 160 17.15 -12.39 -17.20
CA ARG A 160 17.74 -13.71 -16.94
C ARG A 160 18.18 -13.84 -15.49
N GLU A 161 18.72 -12.76 -14.91
CA GLU A 161 19.12 -12.75 -13.52
C GLU A 161 17.93 -12.80 -12.56
N ARG A 162 16.87 -12.02 -12.83
CA ARG A 162 15.61 -12.08 -12.09
C ARG A 162 15.04 -13.50 -12.11
N ARG A 163 14.94 -14.11 -13.29
CA ARG A 163 14.44 -15.47 -13.46
C ARG A 163 15.25 -16.47 -12.63
N ASN A 164 16.59 -16.43 -12.72
CA ASN A 164 17.44 -17.35 -11.96
C ASN A 164 17.28 -17.18 -10.44
N CYS A 165 17.25 -15.94 -9.94
CA CYS A 165 17.05 -15.71 -8.50
C CYS A 165 15.68 -16.20 -8.01
N LEU A 166 14.64 -16.07 -8.83
CA LEU A 166 13.31 -16.61 -8.51
C LEU A 166 13.28 -18.14 -8.57
N LEU A 167 14.02 -18.76 -9.49
CA LEU A 167 14.18 -20.22 -9.54
C LEU A 167 14.90 -20.74 -8.28
N ASP A 168 15.99 -20.09 -7.85
CA ASP A 168 16.67 -20.45 -6.60
C ASP A 168 15.71 -20.35 -5.40
N LEU A 169 14.86 -19.31 -5.36
CA LEU A 169 13.82 -19.16 -4.34
C LEU A 169 12.76 -20.26 -4.44
N ILE A 170 12.33 -20.64 -5.65
CA ILE A 170 11.37 -21.73 -5.88
C ILE A 170 11.93 -23.05 -5.35
N ASP A 171 13.18 -23.39 -5.70
CA ASP A 171 13.83 -24.62 -5.26
C ASP A 171 13.91 -24.68 -3.72
N TYR A 172 14.34 -23.58 -3.09
CA TYR A 172 14.32 -23.48 -1.63
C TYR A 172 12.92 -23.67 -1.05
N LEU A 173 11.89 -23.04 -1.62
CA LEU A 173 10.51 -23.19 -1.13
C LEU A 173 10.01 -24.63 -1.27
N CYS A 174 10.36 -25.34 -2.35
CA CYS A 174 10.06 -26.75 -2.55
C CYS A 174 10.71 -27.62 -1.47
N GLU A 175 12.02 -27.46 -1.24
CA GLU A 175 12.77 -28.19 -0.20
C GLU A 175 12.19 -27.95 1.20
N GLN A 176 11.67 -26.77 1.45
CA GLN A 176 11.08 -26.37 2.73
C GLN A 176 9.57 -26.69 2.86
N GLY A 177 8.99 -27.38 1.88
CA GLY A 177 7.58 -27.82 1.91
C GLY A 177 6.57 -26.68 1.67
N HIS A 178 7.00 -25.54 1.13
CA HIS A 178 6.15 -24.40 0.75
C HIS A 178 5.65 -24.51 -0.70
N ILE A 179 5.17 -25.70 -1.06
CA ILE A 179 4.84 -26.11 -2.45
C ILE A 179 3.86 -25.14 -3.12
N LEU A 180 2.80 -24.73 -2.42
CA LEU A 180 1.80 -23.84 -3.01
C LEU A 180 2.39 -22.48 -3.41
N LEU A 181 3.30 -21.93 -2.60
CA LEU A 181 3.97 -20.67 -2.92
C LEU A 181 4.94 -20.83 -4.09
N ALA A 182 5.67 -21.93 -4.13
CA ALA A 182 6.53 -22.29 -5.25
C ALA A 182 5.72 -22.38 -6.56
N ASP A 183 4.58 -23.08 -6.55
CA ASP A 183 3.68 -23.18 -7.72
C ASP A 183 3.17 -21.81 -8.18
N HIS A 184 2.92 -20.88 -7.24
CA HIS A 184 2.53 -19.52 -7.58
C HIS A 184 3.65 -18.74 -8.27
N LEU A 185 4.89 -18.91 -7.81
CA LEU A 185 6.07 -18.29 -8.43
C LEU A 185 6.38 -18.90 -9.80
N ILE A 186 6.25 -20.22 -9.97
CA ILE A 186 6.39 -20.90 -11.28
C ILE A 186 5.39 -20.31 -12.27
N ARG A 187 4.10 -20.23 -11.89
CA ARG A 187 3.06 -19.64 -12.75
C ARG A 187 3.35 -18.18 -13.09
N HIS A 188 3.93 -17.41 -12.18
CA HIS A 188 4.36 -16.05 -12.47
C HIS A 188 5.52 -16.01 -13.49
N LEU A 189 6.49 -16.92 -13.38
CA LEU A 189 7.59 -17.03 -14.35
C LEU A 189 7.12 -17.40 -15.76
N ASP A 190 6.02 -18.15 -15.87
CA ASP A 190 5.39 -18.47 -17.17
C ASP A 190 4.71 -17.23 -17.76
N VAL A 191 3.98 -16.47 -16.95
CA VAL A 191 3.35 -15.19 -17.37
C VAL A 191 4.40 -14.17 -17.81
N ASP A 192 5.49 -14.01 -17.05
CA ASP A 192 6.61 -13.12 -17.39
C ASP A 192 7.26 -13.53 -18.72
N ALA A 193 7.46 -14.83 -18.96
CA ALA A 193 8.01 -15.33 -20.22
C ALA A 193 7.09 -15.04 -21.42
N ASN A 194 5.78 -15.24 -21.28
CA ASN A 194 4.81 -14.95 -22.34
C ASN A 194 4.71 -13.45 -22.64
N ALA A 195 4.74 -12.61 -21.60
CA ALA A 195 4.71 -11.16 -21.75
C ALA A 195 5.90 -10.65 -22.60
N HIS A 196 7.11 -11.19 -22.36
CA HIS A 196 8.32 -10.86 -23.15
C HIS A 196 8.34 -11.48 -24.54
N ALA A 197 7.53 -12.51 -24.81
CA ALA A 197 7.37 -13.10 -26.14
C ALA A 197 6.45 -12.28 -27.07
N GLY A 198 5.97 -11.12 -26.62
CA GLY A 198 5.19 -10.17 -27.42
C GLY A 198 3.73 -10.04 -27.03
N GLU A 199 3.25 -10.81 -26.04
CA GLU A 199 1.86 -10.70 -25.55
C GLU A 199 1.64 -9.50 -24.62
N GLY A 200 2.73 -8.97 -24.03
CA GLY A 200 2.63 -7.99 -22.96
C GLY A 200 1.93 -8.54 -21.71
N TYR A 201 1.77 -7.70 -20.69
CA TYR A 201 1.04 -8.10 -19.48
C TYR A 201 -0.47 -7.96 -19.68
N GLY A 202 -1.20 -9.04 -19.42
CA GLY A 202 -2.66 -9.09 -19.62
C GLY A 202 -3.48 -8.39 -18.53
N SER A 203 -2.91 -8.08 -17.36
CA SER A 203 -3.63 -7.44 -16.26
C SER A 203 -2.76 -6.54 -15.37
N PHE A 204 -3.40 -5.61 -14.65
CA PHE A 204 -2.75 -4.80 -13.60
C PHE A 204 -2.05 -5.69 -12.56
N ALA A 205 -2.68 -6.80 -12.18
CA ALA A 205 -2.12 -7.71 -11.18
C ALA A 205 -0.78 -8.30 -11.65
N ASP A 206 -0.63 -8.60 -12.93
CA ASP A 206 0.61 -9.15 -13.49
C ASP A 206 1.72 -8.10 -13.56
N ILE A 207 1.39 -6.88 -13.99
CA ILE A 207 2.31 -5.72 -13.99
C ILE A 207 2.80 -5.43 -12.57
N HIS A 208 1.87 -5.39 -11.61
CA HIS A 208 2.20 -5.14 -10.21
C HIS A 208 3.09 -6.25 -9.64
N LEU A 209 2.76 -7.52 -9.90
CA LEU A 209 3.57 -8.66 -9.46
C LEU A 209 4.98 -8.64 -10.05
N TYR A 210 5.13 -8.26 -11.31
CA TYR A 210 6.44 -8.07 -11.93
C TYR A 210 7.28 -7.03 -11.19
N GLY A 211 6.70 -5.86 -10.89
CA GLY A 211 7.39 -4.81 -10.11
C GLY A 211 7.78 -5.29 -8.70
N MET A 212 6.92 -6.07 -8.05
CA MET A 212 7.22 -6.68 -6.74
C MET A 212 8.29 -7.78 -6.83
N ALA A 213 8.33 -8.55 -7.93
CA ALA A 213 9.33 -9.58 -8.16
C ALA A 213 10.74 -8.97 -8.25
N SER A 214 10.88 -7.85 -8.97
CA SER A 214 12.12 -7.07 -9.01
C SER A 214 12.58 -6.65 -7.61
N HIS A 215 11.64 -6.32 -6.70
CA HIS A 215 11.95 -5.97 -5.31
C HIS A 215 12.46 -7.14 -4.48
N VAL A 216 11.81 -8.30 -4.63
CA VAL A 216 12.25 -9.52 -3.95
C VAL A 216 13.63 -9.93 -4.44
N VAL A 217 13.89 -9.90 -5.75
CA VAL A 217 15.21 -10.22 -6.31
C VAL A 217 16.28 -9.24 -5.85
N ALA A 218 16.00 -7.94 -5.86
CA ALA A 218 16.93 -6.94 -5.35
C ALA A 218 17.25 -7.15 -3.86
N ALA A 219 16.26 -7.61 -3.07
CA ALA A 219 16.47 -7.97 -1.67
C ALA A 219 17.36 -9.21 -1.50
N ILE A 220 17.12 -10.28 -2.28
CA ILE A 220 17.95 -11.50 -2.29
C ILE A 220 19.40 -11.15 -2.64
N LYS A 221 19.63 -10.40 -3.73
CA LYS A 221 20.97 -9.97 -4.15
C LYS A 221 21.70 -9.15 -3.08
N ALA A 222 20.94 -8.35 -2.33
CA ALA A 222 21.46 -7.54 -1.24
C ALA A 222 21.65 -8.33 0.08
N GLY A 223 21.36 -9.64 0.12
CA GLY A 223 21.41 -10.45 1.34
C GLY A 223 20.39 -10.01 2.39
N ARG A 224 19.28 -9.39 1.97
CA ARG A 224 18.22 -8.94 2.87
C ARG A 224 17.27 -10.09 3.20
N LYS A 225 16.74 -10.08 4.41
CA LYS A 225 15.78 -11.10 4.85
C LYS A 225 14.45 -10.98 4.13
N LEU A 226 13.89 -12.12 3.73
CA LEU A 226 12.52 -12.23 3.28
C LEU A 226 11.66 -12.82 4.39
N ILE A 227 10.35 -12.65 4.29
CA ILE A 227 9.39 -13.24 5.21
C ILE A 227 8.17 -13.75 4.48
N LEU A 228 7.74 -14.96 4.82
CA LEU A 228 6.58 -15.60 4.22
C LEU A 228 5.30 -15.15 4.90
N GLY A 229 4.26 -14.94 4.09
CA GLY A 229 2.90 -14.63 4.54
C GLY A 229 1.91 -15.72 4.16
N CYS A 230 0.99 -16.03 5.06
CA CYS A 230 -0.22 -16.79 4.77
C CYS A 230 -1.45 -15.94 5.07
N ILE A 231 -2.60 -16.28 4.48
CA ILE A 231 -3.85 -15.57 4.80
C ILE A 231 -4.16 -15.74 6.29
N TRP A 232 -4.47 -14.65 6.96
CA TRP A 232 -4.88 -14.66 8.35
C TRP A 232 -6.25 -15.32 8.48
N ASP A 233 -6.36 -16.23 9.45
CA ASP A 233 -7.61 -16.87 9.84
C ASP A 233 -7.87 -16.54 11.31
N PRO A 234 -9.03 -15.96 11.67
CA PRO A 234 -9.36 -15.58 13.04
C PRO A 234 -9.44 -16.77 14.00
N LYS A 235 -9.73 -17.98 13.49
CA LYS A 235 -9.72 -19.24 14.24
C LYS A 235 -8.33 -19.87 14.30
N ASN A 236 -7.31 -19.14 13.81
CA ASN A 236 -5.90 -19.55 13.77
C ASN A 236 -5.69 -20.91 13.07
N LYS A 237 -6.56 -21.24 12.09
CA LYS A 237 -6.37 -22.42 11.25
C LYS A 237 -5.10 -22.26 10.42
N TYR A 238 -4.41 -23.37 10.19
CA TYR A 238 -3.26 -23.38 9.32
C TYR A 238 -3.67 -22.98 7.90
N GLN A 239 -2.99 -21.97 7.36
CA GLN A 239 -3.11 -21.54 5.98
C GLN A 239 -1.74 -21.66 5.31
N PRO A 240 -1.65 -22.23 4.09
CA PRO A 240 -0.40 -22.34 3.37
C PRO A 240 0.15 -20.95 3.03
N HIS A 241 1.47 -20.82 2.99
CA HIS A 241 2.12 -19.59 2.56
C HIS A 241 1.81 -19.29 1.09
N ARG A 242 1.54 -18.01 0.82
CA ARG A 242 1.06 -17.48 -0.46
C ARG A 242 1.60 -16.07 -0.76
N ALA A 243 2.50 -15.57 0.08
CA ALA A 243 3.14 -14.28 -0.12
C ALA A 243 4.60 -14.32 0.36
N VAL A 244 5.43 -13.47 -0.25
CA VAL A 244 6.82 -13.22 0.13
C VAL A 244 7.01 -11.72 0.26
N PHE A 245 7.37 -11.25 1.46
CA PHE A 245 7.66 -9.84 1.72
C PHE A 245 9.14 -9.62 2.01
N VAL A 246 9.62 -8.42 1.71
CA VAL A 246 10.98 -7.98 2.05
C VAL A 246 10.97 -7.34 3.43
N LEU A 247 11.76 -7.88 4.36
CA LEU A 247 11.88 -7.25 5.68
C LEU A 247 12.65 -5.91 5.57
N PRO A 248 12.20 -4.86 6.29
CA PRO A 248 12.95 -3.61 6.41
C PRO A 248 14.36 -3.84 6.98
N ARG A 249 15.27 -2.89 6.77
CA ARG A 249 16.65 -3.01 7.26
C ARG A 249 16.68 -2.84 8.79
N LYS A 250 17.67 -3.46 9.44
CA LYS A 250 17.83 -3.54 10.90
C LYS A 250 17.95 -2.20 11.66
N ASP A 251 18.05 -1.06 10.97
CA ASP A 251 18.06 0.26 11.62
C ASP A 251 16.68 0.73 12.10
N ASP A 252 15.61 0.02 11.71
CA ASP A 252 14.27 0.32 12.22
C ASP A 252 14.15 -0.14 13.67
N ARG A 253 14.15 0.84 14.58
CA ARG A 253 13.73 0.70 15.99
C ARG A 253 12.29 0.18 16.14
N CYS A 254 11.57 -0.01 15.03
CA CYS A 254 10.22 -0.53 14.97
C CYS A 254 10.22 -2.07 15.06
N ARG A 255 9.43 -2.59 16.01
CA ARG A 255 9.15 -4.03 16.12
C ARG A 255 8.65 -4.55 14.77
N ARG A 256 9.22 -5.65 14.29
CA ARG A 256 8.76 -6.34 13.08
C ARG A 256 7.23 -6.51 13.10
N PRO A 257 6.51 -6.10 12.05
CA PRO A 257 5.07 -6.30 12.01
C PRO A 257 4.75 -7.79 12.01
N LYS A 258 3.66 -8.16 12.69
CA LYS A 258 3.17 -9.54 12.71
C LYS A 258 2.22 -9.83 11.56
N PHE A 259 1.66 -8.78 10.95
CA PHE A 259 0.70 -8.89 9.87
C PHE A 259 1.02 -7.91 8.75
N VAL A 260 0.51 -8.19 7.56
CA VAL A 260 0.47 -7.24 6.44
C VAL A 260 -0.97 -7.12 5.99
N PHE A 261 -1.46 -5.90 5.79
CA PHE A 261 -2.70 -5.66 5.08
C PHE A 261 -2.39 -5.25 3.65
N THR A 262 -3.05 -5.90 2.70
CA THR A 262 -2.97 -5.52 1.29
C THR A 262 -4.34 -5.25 0.72
N SER A 263 -4.44 -4.26 -0.16
CA SER A 263 -5.64 -3.99 -0.94
C SER A 263 -5.18 -3.72 -2.36
N ALA A 264 -5.84 -4.32 -3.36
CA ALA A 264 -5.55 -4.07 -4.76
C ALA A 264 -6.86 -3.93 -5.53
N TRP A 265 -6.96 -2.89 -6.34
CA TRP A 265 -8.14 -2.60 -7.14
C TRP A 265 -7.70 -2.20 -8.55
N PRO A 266 -8.03 -2.99 -9.58
CA PRO A 266 -7.72 -2.61 -10.95
C PRO A 266 -8.58 -1.42 -11.35
N ARG A 267 -8.05 -0.57 -12.23
CA ARG A 267 -8.85 0.42 -12.93
C ARG A 267 -10.01 -0.25 -13.67
N HIS A 268 -11.16 0.41 -13.70
CA HIS A 268 -12.31 0.09 -14.54
C HIS A 268 -12.36 1.05 -15.74
N PRO A 269 -11.91 0.62 -16.93
CA PRO A 269 -12.06 1.42 -18.14
C PRO A 269 -13.54 1.48 -18.55
N GLY A 270 -14.13 2.67 -18.64
CA GLY A 270 -15.47 2.89 -19.20
C GLY A 270 -16.57 3.15 -18.18
N SER A 271 -16.24 3.63 -16.98
CA SER A 271 -17.24 4.16 -16.05
C SER A 271 -17.66 5.55 -16.55
N GLU A 272 -18.96 5.74 -16.83
CA GLU A 272 -19.52 7.00 -17.35
C GLU A 272 -19.19 8.23 -16.49
N THR A 273 -18.71 8.03 -15.25
CA THR A 273 -18.17 9.08 -14.40
C THR A 273 -16.64 9.11 -14.39
N HIS A 274 -16.07 10.14 -15.01
CA HIS A 274 -14.69 10.64 -14.78
C HIS A 274 -13.58 9.59 -14.96
N ASP A 275 -13.65 8.80 -16.04
CA ASP A 275 -12.64 7.80 -16.48
C ASP A 275 -11.17 8.26 -16.40
N ALA A 276 -10.90 9.57 -16.47
CA ALA A 276 -9.55 10.12 -16.37
C ALA A 276 -8.89 9.98 -14.98
N ASN A 277 -9.70 9.82 -13.92
CA ASN A 277 -9.23 9.74 -12.54
C ASN A 277 -9.29 8.33 -11.96
N ASP A 278 -9.79 7.35 -12.71
CA ASP A 278 -9.72 5.96 -12.28
C ASP A 278 -8.33 5.41 -12.59
N LEU A 279 -7.64 4.95 -11.56
CA LEU A 279 -6.25 4.51 -11.59
C LEU A 279 -6.18 3.16 -10.89
N ASP A 280 -5.23 2.33 -11.30
CA ASP A 280 -4.95 1.11 -10.57
C ASP A 280 -4.47 1.45 -9.16
N ARG A 281 -5.10 0.83 -8.16
CA ARG A 281 -4.79 1.05 -6.75
C ARG A 281 -4.15 -0.17 -6.14
N HIS A 282 -3.14 0.04 -5.32
CA HIS A 282 -2.60 -1.01 -4.47
C HIS A 282 -2.04 -0.44 -3.17
N VAL A 283 -2.13 -1.23 -2.11
CA VAL A 283 -1.60 -0.90 -0.78
C VAL A 283 -1.00 -2.16 -0.19
N SER A 284 0.15 -2.01 0.49
CA SER A 284 0.77 -3.08 1.27
C SER A 284 1.41 -2.50 2.54
N LEU A 285 0.72 -2.67 3.66
CA LEU A 285 1.06 -2.07 4.95
C LEU A 285 1.42 -3.16 5.94
N GLY A 286 2.60 -3.08 6.54
CA GLY A 286 2.85 -3.74 7.81
C GLY A 286 1.90 -3.18 8.87
N VAL A 287 1.18 -4.06 9.56
CA VAL A 287 0.17 -3.67 10.54
C VAL A 287 0.28 -4.49 11.81
N ASP A 288 -0.17 -3.89 12.91
CA ASP A 288 -0.50 -4.60 14.13
C ASP A 288 -2.02 -4.76 14.26
N LEU A 289 -2.42 -5.92 14.78
CA LEU A 289 -3.80 -6.20 15.15
C LEU A 289 -4.04 -5.64 16.56
N ASP A 290 -5.02 -4.75 16.70
CA ASP A 290 -5.48 -4.31 18.02
C ASP A 290 -6.13 -5.49 18.75
N ALA A 291 -6.04 -5.52 20.09
CA ALA A 291 -6.47 -6.66 20.90
C ALA A 291 -7.98 -6.95 20.83
N TYR A 292 -8.77 -5.94 20.42
CA TYR A 292 -10.22 -6.02 20.36
C TYR A 292 -10.70 -6.02 18.91
N LEU A 293 -11.31 -7.15 18.50
CA LEU A 293 -12.19 -7.18 17.33
C LEU A 293 -13.47 -6.41 17.69
N VAL A 294 -13.97 -5.55 16.81
CA VAL A 294 -15.29 -4.93 16.96
C VAL A 294 -16.23 -5.70 16.05
N ASP A 295 -17.20 -6.39 16.63
CA ASP A 295 -18.17 -7.22 15.90
C ASP A 295 -17.55 -8.27 14.97
N GLY A 296 -16.36 -8.78 15.34
CA GLY A 296 -15.61 -9.75 14.54
C GLY A 296 -14.68 -9.12 13.49
N THR A 297 -14.72 -7.81 13.29
CA THR A 297 -13.89 -7.08 12.33
C THR A 297 -12.52 -6.73 12.93
N PRO A 298 -11.40 -7.09 12.26
CA PRO A 298 -10.06 -6.77 12.73
C PRO A 298 -9.77 -5.28 12.68
N ARG A 299 -9.18 -4.77 13.77
CA ARG A 299 -8.70 -3.38 13.87
C ARG A 299 -7.20 -3.33 13.63
N LEU A 300 -6.77 -2.50 12.68
CA LEU A 300 -5.40 -2.47 12.21
C LEU A 300 -4.74 -1.12 12.49
N ARG A 301 -3.54 -1.16 13.07
CA ARG A 301 -2.67 0.01 13.21
C ARG A 301 -1.50 -0.09 12.25
N VAL A 302 -1.32 0.94 11.43
CA VAL A 302 -0.31 1.02 10.39
C VAL A 302 1.08 1.14 11.01
N ARG A 303 2.04 0.36 10.56
CA ARG A 303 3.43 0.46 11.02
C ARG A 303 4.31 1.06 9.96
N ASN A 304 4.37 0.43 8.81
CA ASN A 304 5.32 0.75 7.76
C ASN A 304 4.82 0.21 6.42
N TRP A 305 5.39 0.69 5.33
CA TRP A 305 5.12 0.11 4.01
C TRP A 305 5.95 -1.16 3.82
N LEU A 306 5.34 -2.22 3.30
CA LEU A 306 6.02 -3.49 3.05
C LEU A 306 5.86 -3.94 1.61
N LEU A 307 6.97 -4.01 0.89
CA LEU A 307 7.00 -4.53 -0.48
C LEU A 307 7.10 -6.05 -0.48
N GLY A 308 6.36 -6.69 -1.37
CA GLY A 308 6.33 -8.14 -1.48
C GLY A 308 5.42 -8.64 -2.57
N MET A 309 5.65 -9.88 -2.99
CA MET A 309 4.78 -10.58 -3.93
C MET A 309 3.65 -11.25 -3.15
N CYS A 310 2.40 -10.91 -3.49
CA CYS A 310 1.20 -11.45 -2.87
C CYS A 310 0.33 -12.17 -3.90
N PHE A 311 -0.02 -13.43 -3.65
CA PHE A 311 -0.83 -14.22 -4.58
C PHE A 311 -2.27 -14.38 -4.07
N PHE A 312 -3.18 -13.60 -4.67
CA PHE A 312 -4.57 -13.45 -4.22
C PHE A 312 -5.55 -14.52 -4.74
N ARG A 313 -5.12 -15.41 -5.64
CA ARG A 313 -6.03 -16.37 -6.30
C ARG A 313 -6.71 -17.28 -5.26
N LYS A 314 -8.05 -17.24 -5.24
CA LYS A 314 -8.92 -17.96 -4.28
C LYS A 314 -8.79 -17.47 -2.82
N CYS A 315 -8.36 -16.23 -2.61
CA CYS A 315 -8.35 -15.59 -1.30
C CYS A 315 -9.46 -14.53 -1.27
N GLU A 316 -10.42 -14.66 -0.35
CA GLU A 316 -11.47 -13.66 -0.17
C GLU A 316 -10.93 -12.41 0.52
N CYS A 317 -11.42 -11.24 0.11
CA CYS A 317 -11.19 -10.01 0.84
C CYS A 317 -12.04 -10.01 2.11
N ILE A 318 -11.53 -9.38 3.15
CA ILE A 318 -12.24 -9.11 4.40
C ILE A 318 -12.39 -7.61 4.60
N ASP A 319 -13.38 -7.22 5.39
CA ASP A 319 -13.48 -5.88 5.95
C ASP A 319 -12.50 -5.74 7.12
N VAL A 320 -11.85 -4.58 7.21
CA VAL A 320 -10.95 -4.21 8.29
C VAL A 320 -11.24 -2.77 8.70
N VAL A 321 -10.95 -2.42 9.95
CA VAL A 321 -11.06 -1.02 10.41
C VAL A 321 -9.68 -0.50 10.78
N PHE A 322 -9.30 0.63 10.20
CA PHE A 322 -8.19 1.45 10.68
C PHE A 322 -8.75 2.45 11.69
N PRO A 323 -8.48 2.29 13.01
CA PRO A 323 -9.01 3.21 14.01
C PRO A 323 -8.58 4.64 13.72
N TRP A 324 -9.42 5.61 14.11
CA TRP A 324 -9.01 7.01 14.10
C TRP A 324 -7.69 7.21 14.86
N PRO A 325 -6.81 8.13 14.43
CA PRO A 325 -5.66 8.55 15.24
C PRO A 325 -6.11 8.92 16.66
N ARG A 326 -5.28 8.63 17.67
CA ARG A 326 -5.67 8.84 19.08
C ARG A 326 -6.12 10.27 19.37
N ALA A 327 -5.52 11.25 18.71
CA ALA A 327 -5.90 12.67 18.83
C ALA A 327 -7.37 12.97 18.45
N LEU A 328 -7.99 12.15 17.61
CA LEU A 328 -9.41 12.24 17.25
C LEU A 328 -10.33 11.41 18.16
N GLN A 329 -9.75 10.54 19.00
CA GLN A 329 -10.50 9.67 19.91
C GLN A 329 -10.78 10.33 21.28
N VAL A 330 -10.10 11.42 21.62
CA VAL A 330 -10.18 12.08 22.96
C VAL A 330 -11.40 13.00 23.11
N SER A 331 -12.41 12.88 22.26
CA SER A 331 -13.62 13.72 22.34
C SER A 331 -14.84 12.86 22.59
N GLY A 332 -15.02 12.47 23.86
CA GLY A 332 -16.23 11.87 24.41
C GLY A 332 -16.50 12.48 25.77
#